data_AF-A0A2E6W8H8-F1
#
_entry.id   AF-A0A2E6W8H8-F1
#
_cell.length_a   1.000
_cell.length_b   1.000
_cell.length_c   1.000
_cell.angle_alpha   90.00
_cell.angle_beta   90.00
_cell.angle_gamma   90.00
#
_symmetry.space_group_name_H-M   'P 1'
#
loop_
_entity.id
_entity.type
_entity.pdbx_description
1 polymer ?
#
loop_
_entity_poly.entity_id
_entity_poly.type
_entity_poly.pdbx_seq_one_letter_code
_entity_poly.pdbx_strand_id
1 'polypeptide(L)'
;MKRGEEVRCIVEYDLLGLAIKGEKGCYVKTDGSTGKHLIWFPCNGEWAELEGSQIELVNKPGYIPRKFKKFIKNIKTLEYTFPT
;
A
#
# COMPACT_ATOMS: atom_id res chain seq x y z
N MET A 1 -9.38 6.14 -1.65
CA MET A 1 -9.21 4.82 -1.01
C MET A 1 -9.09 5.00 0.49
N LYS A 2 -9.64 4.07 1.29
CA LYS A 2 -9.51 4.03 2.75
C LYS A 2 -8.35 3.13 3.16
N ARG A 3 -7.60 3.55 4.18
CA ARG A 3 -6.49 2.78 4.76
C ARG A 3 -6.93 1.35 5.11
N GLY A 4 -6.23 0.35 4.60
CA GLY A 4 -6.55 -1.07 4.76
C GLY A 4 -7.32 -1.71 3.63
N GLU A 5 -7.78 -0.93 2.65
CA GLU A 5 -8.34 -1.49 1.41
C GLU A 5 -7.29 -2.34 0.68
N GLU A 6 -7.77 -3.42 0.07
CA GLU A 6 -6.93 -4.27 -0.76
C GLU A 6 -6.92 -3.76 -2.19
N VAL A 7 -5.70 -3.59 -2.70
CA VAL A 7 -5.44 -3.16 -4.07
C VAL A 7 -4.63 -4.21 -4.80
N ARG A 8 -4.71 -4.23 -6.13
CA ARG A 8 -3.88 -5.06 -6.99
C ARG A 8 -3.02 -4.17 -7.87
N CYS A 9 -1.73 -4.47 -7.99
CA CYS A 9 -0.88 -3.81 -8.98
C CYS A 9 -1.19 -4.35 -10.39
N ILE A 10 -1.40 -3.48 -11.37
CA ILE A 10 -1.76 -3.88 -12.74
C ILE A 10 -0.66 -3.61 -13.77
N VAL A 11 0.46 -3.03 -13.35
CA VAL A 11 1.64 -2.77 -14.18
C VAL A 11 2.78 -3.71 -13.82
N GLU A 12 3.70 -3.93 -14.77
CA GLU A 12 4.96 -4.60 -14.46
C GLU A 12 5.78 -3.71 -13.53
N TYR A 13 6.10 -4.21 -12.34
CA TYR A 13 6.88 -3.49 -11.34
C TYR A 13 7.73 -4.50 -10.58
N ASP A 14 9.04 -4.34 -10.64
CA ASP A 14 9.99 -5.10 -9.84
C ASP A 14 10.16 -4.42 -8.48
N LEU A 15 9.73 -5.10 -7.42
CA LEU A 15 9.85 -4.64 -6.04
C LEU A 15 10.93 -5.48 -5.35
N LEU A 16 12.18 -5.02 -5.46
CA LEU A 16 13.36 -5.64 -4.87
C LEU A 16 13.57 -7.09 -5.32
N GLY A 17 13.48 -7.33 -6.64
CA GLY A 17 13.69 -8.65 -7.24
C GLY A 17 12.45 -9.54 -7.27
N LEU A 18 11.28 -9.01 -6.89
CA LEU A 18 9.99 -9.68 -7.07
C LEU A 18 9.09 -8.85 -7.98
N ALA A 19 8.68 -9.43 -9.11
CA ALA A 19 7.64 -8.85 -9.96
C ALA A 19 6.28 -8.89 -9.24
N ILE A 20 5.68 -7.73 -9.00
CA ILE A 20 4.43 -7.61 -8.23
C ILE A 20 3.18 -7.34 -9.09
N LYS A 21 3.27 -7.46 -10.41
CA LYS A 21 2.08 -7.37 -11.27
C LYS A 21 1.09 -8.49 -10.94
N GLY A 22 -0.16 -8.13 -10.70
CA GLY A 22 -1.20 -9.06 -10.28
C GLY A 22 -1.23 -9.34 -8.77
N GLU A 23 -0.17 -8.98 -8.05
CA GLU A 23 -0.08 -9.15 -6.61
C GLU A 23 -0.97 -8.16 -5.86
N LYS A 24 -1.42 -8.59 -4.68
CA LYS A 24 -2.37 -7.85 -3.84
C LYS A 24 -1.66 -7.19 -2.66
N GLY A 25 -1.82 -5.88 -2.53
CA GLY A 25 -1.28 -5.09 -1.44
C GLY A 25 -2.36 -4.49 -0.54
N CYS A 26 -1.90 -3.92 0.58
CA CYS A 26 -2.69 -3.15 1.51
C CYS A 26 -2.42 -1.66 1.30
N TYR A 27 -3.43 -0.90 0.87
CA TYR A 27 -3.32 0.55 0.77
C TYR A 27 -3.15 1.18 2.15
N VAL A 28 -2.17 2.08 2.31
CA VAL A 28 -1.87 2.73 3.60
C VAL A 28 -2.22 4.20 3.60
N LYS A 29 -1.71 4.97 2.64
CA LYS A 29 -1.98 6.40 2.50
C LYS A 29 -1.67 6.88 1.07
N THR A 30 -2.13 8.07 0.73
CA THR A 30 -1.62 8.84 -0.40
C THR A 30 -0.60 9.83 0.15
N ASP A 31 0.57 9.90 -0.48
CA ASP A 31 1.51 10.98 -0.24
C ASP A 31 0.96 12.28 -0.86
N GLY A 32 0.81 13.32 -0.03
CA GLY A 32 0.27 14.60 -0.47
C GLY A 32 1.23 15.39 -1.38
N SER A 33 2.52 15.06 -1.39
CA SER A 33 3.52 15.76 -2.22
C SER A 33 3.62 15.20 -3.63
N THR A 34 3.60 13.87 -3.77
CA THR A 34 3.71 13.19 -5.08
C THR A 34 2.38 12.73 -5.66
N GLY A 35 1.32 12.66 -4.85
CA GLY A 35 0.04 12.06 -5.24
C GLY A 35 0.06 10.54 -5.35
N LYS A 36 1.20 9.88 -5.08
CA LYS A 36 1.33 8.42 -5.14
C LYS A 36 0.72 7.76 -3.92
N HIS A 37 0.28 6.53 -4.10
CA HIS A 37 -0.29 5.68 -3.06
C HIS A 37 0.81 4.78 -2.47
N LEU A 38 1.00 4.88 -1.17
CA LEU A 38 1.85 3.98 -0.40
C LEU A 38 1.10 2.69 -0.08
N ILE A 39 1.63 1.56 -0.55
CA ILE A 39 1.02 0.25 -0.46
C ILE A 39 2.04 -0.74 0.11
N TRP A 40 1.60 -1.55 1.05
CA TRP A 40 2.39 -2.67 1.59
C TRP A 40 2.02 -3.98 0.90
N PHE A 41 3.00 -4.70 0.38
CA PHE A 41 2.83 -5.97 -0.31
C PHE A 41 3.23 -7.15 0.60
N PRO A 42 2.28 -8.01 1.02
CA PRO A 42 2.56 -9.15 1.88
C PRO A 42 3.36 -10.27 1.20
N CYS A 43 3.45 -10.30 -0.14
CA CYS A 43 4.16 -11.36 -0.87
C CYS A 43 5.68 -11.34 -0.62
N ASN A 44 6.27 -10.17 -0.43
CA ASN A 44 7.67 -9.98 -0.04
C ASN A 44 7.85 -9.14 1.23
N GLY A 45 6.76 -8.62 1.81
CA GLY A 45 6.82 -7.78 3.01
C GLY A 45 7.23 -6.33 2.73
N GLU A 46 7.30 -5.92 1.47
CA GLU A 46 7.87 -4.65 1.04
C GLU A 46 6.83 -3.56 0.76
N TRP A 47 7.32 -2.35 0.51
CA TRP A 47 6.53 -1.14 0.28
C TRP A 47 6.73 -0.61 -1.13
N ALA A 48 5.63 -0.25 -1.80
CA ALA A 48 5.69 0.43 -3.09
C ALA A 48 4.90 1.74 -3.05
N GLU A 49 5.39 2.71 -3.81
CA GLU A 49 4.67 3.94 -4.13
C GLU A 49 4.19 3.87 -5.58
N LEU A 50 2.88 3.77 -5.78
CA LEU A 50 2.25 3.57 -7.09
C LEU A 50 1.22 4.67 -7.37
N GLU A 51 1.09 5.05 -8.64
CA GLU A 51 0.04 5.96 -9.08
C GLU A 51 -1.35 5.28 -9.06
N GLY A 52 -2.42 6.07 -9.00
CA GLY A 52 -3.79 5.53 -9.03
C GLY A 52 -4.12 4.76 -10.31
N SER A 53 -3.46 5.08 -11.43
CA SER A 53 -3.56 4.36 -12.70
C SER A 53 -2.85 3.01 -12.72
N GLN A 54 -1.95 2.76 -11.76
CA GLN A 54 -1.12 1.55 -11.68
C GLN A 54 -1.71 0.48 -10.77
N ILE A 55 -2.86 0.79 -10.15
CA ILE A 55 -3.53 -0.08 -9.18
C ILE A 55 -5.03 -0.13 -9.43
N GLU A 56 -5.65 -1.21 -8.99
CA GLU A 56 -7.10 -1.34 -8.95
C GLU A 56 -7.56 -1.79 -7.56
N LEU A 57 -8.79 -1.40 -7.17
CA LEU A 57 -9.42 -1.93 -5.97
C LEU A 57 -9.88 -3.38 -6.23
N VAL A 58 -9.48 -4.30 -5.34
CA VAL A 58 -9.88 -5.72 -5.46
C VAL A 58 -11.32 -5.94 -5.00
N ASN A 59 -11.81 -5.08 -4.10
CA ASN A 59 -13.15 -5.16 -3.52
C ASN A 59 -13.86 -3.81 -3.63
N LYS A 60 -15.14 -3.78 -3.23
CA LYS A 60 -15.91 -2.53 -3.17
C LYS A 60 -15.22 -1.47 -2.31
N PRO A 61 -15.30 -0.17 -2.68
CA PRO A 61 -14.78 0.92 -1.86
C PRO A 61 -15.29 0.83 -0.42
N GLY A 62 -14.39 1.05 0.53
CA GLY A 62 -14.61 0.97 1.97
C GLY A 62 -14.45 -0.42 2.57
N TYR A 63 -14.31 -1.48 1.77
CA TYR A 63 -14.12 -2.83 2.29
C TYR A 63 -12.67 -3.10 2.71
N ILE A 64 -12.48 -3.43 3.99
CA ILE A 64 -11.17 -3.78 4.57
C ILE A 64 -11.16 -5.28 4.90
N PRO A 65 -10.38 -6.10 4.16
CA PRO A 65 -10.26 -7.53 4.45
C PRO A 65 -9.72 -7.81 5.84
N ARG A 66 -10.18 -8.92 6.45
CA ARG A 66 -9.78 -9.30 7.82
C ARG A 66 -8.27 -9.46 7.98
N LYS A 67 -7.56 -9.94 6.94
CA LYS A 67 -6.10 -10.12 6.95
C LYS A 67 -5.32 -8.82 7.19
N PHE A 68 -5.85 -7.67 6.78
CA PHE A 68 -5.18 -6.38 6.93
C PHE A 68 -5.56 -5.62 8.20
N LYS A 69 -6.65 -6.01 8.88
CA LYS A 69 -7.12 -5.32 10.10
C LYS A 69 -6.05 -5.23 11.19
N LYS A 70 -5.32 -6.32 11.45
CA LYS A 70 -4.25 -6.33 12.47
C LYS A 70 -3.06 -5.47 12.04
N PHE A 71 -2.68 -5.54 10.78
CA PHE A 71 -1.58 -4.76 10.21
C PHE A 71 -1.85 -3.25 10.30
N ILE A 72 -3.00 -2.79 9.78
CA ILE A 72 -3.34 -1.35 9.78
C ILE A 72 -3.52 -0.76 11.17
N LYS A 73 -3.91 -1.57 12.16
CA LYS A 73 -4.02 -1.15 13.56
C LYS A 73 -2.65 -0.82 14.17
N ASN A 74 -1.61 -1.53 13.75
CA ASN A 74 -0.29 -1.45 14.38
C ASN A 74 0.72 -0.61 13.59
N ILE A 75 0.52 -0.43 12.28
CA ILE A 75 1.43 0.36 11.46
C ILE A 75 1.32 1.85 11.81
N LYS A 76 2.47 2.52 11.95
CA LYS A 76 2.59 3.96 12.20
C LYS A 76 3.70 4.54 11.34
N THR A 77 3.54 5.79 10.92
CA THR A 77 4.63 6.55 10.29
C THR A 77 5.69 6.81 11.36
N LEU A 78 6.96 6.63 11.01
CA LEU A 78 8.06 7.03 11.88
C LEU A 78 8.16 8.55 11.91
N GLU A 79 8.16 9.12 13.11
CA GLU A 79 8.30 10.56 13.35
C GLU A 79 9.66 10.80 14.00
N TYR A 80 10.46 11.70 13.42
CA TYR A 80 11.75 12.09 13.95
C TYR A 80 11.64 13.48 14.58
N THR A 81 12.22 13.65 15.77
CA THR A 81 12.39 14.95 16.41
C THR A 81 13.88 15.16 16.64
N PHE A 82 14.41 16.28 16.13
CA PHE A 82 15.77 16.70 16.42
C PHE A 82 15.77 17.63 17.64
N PRO A 83 16.71 17.48 18.59
CA PRO A 83 16.85 18.45 19.67
C PRO A 83 17.22 19.81 19.07
N THR A 84 16.42 20.83 19.39
CA THR A 84 16.69 22.25 19.12
C THR A 84 17.71 22.81 20.09
#